data_AF-A0A7X3HY02-F1
#
_entry.id   AF-A0A7X3HY02-F1
#
_cell.length_a   1.000
_cell.length_b   1.000
_cell.length_c   1.000
_cell.angle_alpha   90.00
_cell.angle_beta   90.00
_cell.angle_gamma   90.00
#
_symmetry.space_group_name_H-M   'P 1'
#
loop_
_entity.id
_entity.type
_entity.pdbx_description
1 polymer ?
#
loop_
_entity_poly.entity_id
_entity_poly.type
_entity_poly.pdbx_seq_one_letter_code
_entity_poly.pdbx_strand_id
1 'polypeptide(L)'
;MSSFISAQTPLAEASVHACREAASQARGGGRPAKLAERVAAAMQQDIASLGWPVGLVLGSEAQLMERYRISRATLREAIRQLERHGVASMRRGAGGGLVVRQPASDSAALALATYLELTDVSFAELFEARELVECLVVETAARQLADSDIAQARELIELLLHTPPSPFNEELRLHGRIREFLCAVAGNPAISLIYITLCYVTINGHTPRDAQARASLEQTFRNGRELKRHLLEAIVAGDAQKAQERVRESLRQIRQLIEELRGSLRQGPTSRMSSLESAPDFAIRQVYDKSAHRLAVVIARAIANSGLRAGAHLGAEPELQAIHGVSRAVLREALRTLELHAILRSRRGQGGGLIVETPDPSYTIRLAIDYLRHSQLPRYYFYQVWKPLQLAAASLAAQHLEPGGRVRLQQVLLRAQGAGPAECLAGTRQLDLAIAELSGNRALALFSHVLGALAESYPSGPPPDSVADKLRDCQAQLVQAILARDPSLARRGMLRYFQLIEGWFGETPLDGWAE
;
A
#
# COMPACT_ATOMS: atom_id res chain seq x y z
N MET A 1 30.31 25.55 -21.99
CA MET A 1 30.24 25.34 -20.53
C MET A 1 29.75 26.59 -19.75
N SER A 2 28.97 27.51 -20.35
CA SER A 2 28.47 28.71 -19.62
C SER A 2 26.95 28.95 -19.72
N SER A 3 26.19 28.02 -20.28
CA SER A 3 24.73 28.19 -20.49
C SER A 3 23.85 27.41 -19.50
N PHE A 4 24.41 26.61 -18.59
CA PHE A 4 23.65 25.78 -17.63
C PHE A 4 23.47 26.38 -16.22
N ILE A 5 24.12 27.51 -15.90
CA ILE A 5 24.06 28.11 -14.56
C ILE A 5 22.80 28.98 -14.38
N SER A 6 22.15 29.42 -15.47
CA SER A 6 20.99 30.32 -15.40
C SER A 6 19.65 29.64 -15.04
N ALA A 7 19.59 28.30 -14.99
CA ALA A 7 18.35 27.56 -14.70
C ALA A 7 18.16 27.22 -13.21
N GLN A 8 19.14 27.49 -12.34
CA GLN A 8 19.06 27.15 -10.90
C GLN A 8 18.32 28.19 -10.05
N THR A 9 18.26 29.45 -10.50
CA THR A 9 17.65 30.56 -9.74
C THR A 9 16.13 30.48 -9.63
N PRO A 10 15.36 30.12 -10.67
CA PRO A 10 13.89 30.00 -10.57
C PRO A 10 13.41 28.84 -9.69
N LEU A 11 14.22 27.77 -9.58
CA LEU A 11 13.92 26.60 -8.74
C LEU A 11 14.05 26.90 -7.24
N ALA A 12 14.96 27.78 -6.85
CA ALA A 12 15.19 28.13 -5.45
C ALA A 12 14.01 28.90 -4.82
N GLU A 13 13.38 29.81 -5.57
CA GLU A 13 12.19 30.54 -5.12
C GLU A 13 10.92 29.67 -5.15
N ALA A 14 10.78 28.81 -6.17
CA ALA A 14 9.69 27.83 -6.28
C ALA A 14 9.70 26.80 -5.13
N SER A 15 10.86 26.26 -4.72
CA SER A 15 10.95 25.31 -3.59
C SER A 15 10.62 25.94 -2.23
N VAL A 16 10.95 27.22 -2.04
CA VAL A 16 10.58 27.99 -0.82
C VAL A 16 9.08 28.34 -0.83
N HIS A 17 8.52 28.63 -2.01
CA HIS A 17 7.09 28.89 -2.18
C HIS A 17 6.26 27.61 -2.03
N ALA A 18 6.71 26.46 -2.56
CA ALA A 18 6.10 25.14 -2.36
C ALA A 18 6.10 24.72 -0.87
N CYS A 19 7.17 25.03 -0.14
CA CYS A 19 7.20 24.84 1.32
C CYS A 19 6.16 25.70 2.07
N ARG A 20 5.72 26.83 1.49
CA ARG A 20 4.67 27.74 2.02
C ARG A 20 3.27 27.41 1.47
N GLU A 21 3.13 26.98 0.22
CA GLU A 21 1.86 26.63 -0.43
C GLU A 21 1.34 25.26 0.01
N ALA A 22 2.22 24.27 0.20
CA ALA A 22 1.88 23.02 0.87
C ALA A 22 1.35 23.27 2.29
N ALA A 23 1.75 24.38 2.94
CA ALA A 23 1.20 24.82 4.22
C ALA A 23 -0.18 25.50 4.10
N SER A 24 -0.57 25.97 2.91
CA SER A 24 -1.87 26.59 2.63
C SER A 24 -2.92 25.60 2.09
N GLN A 25 -2.50 24.61 1.30
CA GLN A 25 -3.36 23.58 0.71
C GLN A 25 -3.73 22.47 1.71
N ALA A 26 -2.99 22.35 2.82
CA ALA A 26 -3.33 21.50 3.96
C ALA A 26 -4.42 22.11 4.89
N ARG A 27 -5.28 23.01 4.38
CA ARG A 27 -6.44 23.54 5.12
C ARG A 27 -7.62 22.56 5.23
N GLY A 28 -7.36 21.27 5.04
CA GLY A 28 -8.23 20.17 5.46
C GLY A 28 -7.68 19.47 6.71
N GLY A 29 -7.88 20.06 7.89
CA GLY A 29 -7.87 19.39 9.20
C GLY A 29 -6.64 18.57 9.68
N GLY A 30 -5.54 18.47 8.94
CA GLY A 30 -4.37 17.63 9.27
C GLY A 30 -3.22 18.33 9.99
N ARG A 31 -2.40 17.54 10.71
CA ARG A 31 -1.24 17.98 11.53
C ARG A 31 -0.20 18.81 10.73
N PRO A 32 0.41 19.87 11.30
CA PRO A 32 1.62 20.45 10.71
C PRO A 32 2.80 19.47 10.87
N ALA A 33 3.28 18.94 9.74
CA ALA A 33 4.42 18.00 9.69
C ALA A 33 5.69 18.60 10.34
N LYS A 34 6.54 17.75 10.96
CA LYS A 34 7.81 18.22 11.56
C LYS A 34 8.67 18.84 10.45
N LEU A 35 9.50 19.84 10.78
CA LEU A 35 10.29 20.54 9.75
C LEU A 35 11.12 19.58 8.87
N ALA A 36 11.72 18.55 9.46
CA ALA A 36 12.48 17.54 8.69
C ALA A 36 11.60 16.70 7.74
N GLU A 37 10.37 16.36 8.14
CA GLU A 37 9.41 15.63 7.29
C GLU A 37 8.94 16.51 6.13
N ARG A 38 8.68 17.80 6.41
CA ARG A 38 8.34 18.78 5.36
C ARG A 38 9.46 18.94 4.36
N VAL A 39 10.70 19.02 4.83
CA VAL A 39 11.89 19.10 4.00
C VAL A 39 12.07 17.83 3.17
N ALA A 40 11.91 16.65 3.77
CA ALA A 40 12.00 15.38 3.03
C ALA A 40 10.91 15.30 1.95
N ALA A 41 9.67 15.67 2.27
CA ALA A 41 8.58 15.73 1.31
C ALA A 41 8.85 16.75 0.18
N ALA A 42 9.39 17.94 0.51
CA ALA A 42 9.76 18.94 -0.48
C ALA A 42 10.91 18.45 -1.38
N MET A 43 11.96 17.82 -0.82
CA MET A 43 13.03 17.19 -1.58
C MET A 43 12.50 16.10 -2.51
N GLN A 44 11.56 15.29 -2.05
CA GLN A 44 10.91 14.24 -2.84
C GLN A 44 10.04 14.84 -3.96
N GLN A 45 9.30 15.92 -3.69
CA GLN A 45 8.56 16.67 -4.70
C GLN A 45 9.49 17.28 -5.75
N ASP A 46 10.64 17.83 -5.34
CA ASP A 46 11.67 18.34 -6.24
C ASP A 46 12.26 17.20 -7.10
N ILE A 47 12.46 15.99 -6.54
CA ILE A 47 12.88 14.82 -7.32
C ILE A 47 11.81 14.43 -8.34
N ALA A 48 10.54 14.38 -7.91
CA ALA A 48 9.42 13.99 -8.76
C ALA A 48 9.17 15.01 -9.89
N SER A 49 9.27 16.31 -9.61
CA SER A 49 9.09 17.37 -10.62
C SER A 49 10.19 17.39 -11.68
N LEU A 50 11.38 16.89 -11.34
CA LEU A 50 12.47 16.64 -12.28
C LEU A 50 12.30 15.36 -13.11
N GLY A 51 11.15 14.66 -13.01
CA GLY A 51 10.92 13.39 -13.70
C GLY A 51 11.65 12.20 -13.06
N TRP A 52 11.99 12.29 -11.77
CA TRP A 52 12.68 11.26 -11.01
C TRP A 52 14.04 10.81 -11.63
N PRO A 53 15.02 11.72 -11.76
CA PRO A 53 16.28 11.44 -12.46
C PRO A 53 17.21 10.56 -11.62
N VAL A 54 17.07 9.25 -11.72
CA VAL A 54 17.88 8.27 -10.97
C VAL A 54 19.38 8.50 -11.21
N GLY A 55 20.17 8.52 -10.12
CA GLY A 55 21.61 8.76 -10.16
C GLY A 55 22.01 10.24 -10.12
N LEU A 56 21.08 11.18 -10.29
CA LEU A 56 21.35 12.61 -10.14
C LEU A 56 21.81 12.93 -8.71
N VAL A 57 22.85 13.75 -8.59
CA VAL A 57 23.28 14.34 -7.32
C VAL A 57 22.53 15.65 -7.10
N LEU A 58 21.62 15.70 -6.13
CA LEU A 58 20.84 16.91 -5.81
C LEU A 58 21.67 18.02 -5.17
N GLY A 59 22.78 17.66 -4.55
CA GLY A 59 23.71 18.60 -3.89
C GLY A 59 24.43 17.96 -2.70
N SER A 60 25.49 18.64 -2.25
CA SER A 60 26.21 18.34 -1.01
C SER A 60 25.41 18.73 0.24
N GLU A 61 25.82 18.26 1.44
CA GLU A 61 25.17 18.68 2.71
C GLU A 61 25.06 20.21 2.82
N ALA A 62 26.15 20.92 2.49
CA ALA A 62 26.19 22.39 2.58
C ALA A 62 25.20 23.05 1.61
N GLN A 63 25.18 22.62 0.34
CA GLN A 63 24.27 23.15 -0.68
C GLN A 63 22.80 22.87 -0.34
N LEU A 64 22.49 21.69 0.20
CA LEU A 64 21.13 21.35 0.61
C LEU A 64 20.70 22.14 1.85
N MET A 65 21.60 22.37 2.81
CA MET A 65 21.32 23.24 3.95
C MET A 65 20.99 24.67 3.50
N GLU A 66 21.75 25.20 2.54
CA GLU A 66 21.53 26.52 1.96
C GLU A 66 20.23 26.59 1.16
N ARG A 67 20.03 25.65 0.21
CA ARG A 67 18.84 25.57 -0.67
C ARG A 67 17.54 25.51 0.13
N TYR A 68 17.48 24.64 1.13
CA TYR A 68 16.26 24.44 1.93
C TYR A 68 16.21 25.33 3.18
N ARG A 69 17.25 26.16 3.42
CA ARG A 69 17.39 27.06 4.58
C ARG A 69 17.19 26.33 5.92
N ILE A 70 17.91 25.24 6.11
CA ILE A 70 17.76 24.35 7.27
C ILE A 70 19.07 24.10 8.02
N SER A 71 18.92 23.75 9.30
CA SER A 71 20.04 23.29 10.11
C SER A 71 20.57 21.94 9.63
N ARG A 72 21.83 21.64 9.93
CA ARG A 72 22.44 20.33 9.66
C ARG A 72 21.69 19.17 10.32
N ALA A 73 21.16 19.38 11.52
CA ALA A 73 20.40 18.37 12.24
C ALA A 73 19.08 18.05 11.52
N THR A 74 18.39 19.08 11.01
CA THR A 74 17.17 18.93 10.19
C THR A 74 17.47 18.23 8.87
N LEU A 75 18.54 18.61 8.18
CA LEU A 75 18.94 17.97 6.92
C LEU A 75 19.22 16.48 7.13
N ARG A 76 19.99 16.12 8.16
CA ARG A 76 20.31 14.71 8.43
C ARG A 76 19.08 13.86 8.70
N GLU A 77 18.09 14.40 9.40
CA GLU A 77 16.85 13.67 9.65
C GLU A 77 16.02 13.54 8.36
N ALA A 78 15.98 14.58 7.52
CA ALA A 78 15.31 14.52 6.22
C ALA A 78 15.97 13.47 5.28
N ILE A 79 17.30 13.46 5.20
CA ILE A 79 18.05 12.48 4.40
C ILE A 79 17.84 11.07 4.92
N ARG A 80 17.83 10.87 6.24
CA ARG A 80 17.55 9.56 6.84
C ARG A 80 16.14 9.06 6.51
N GLN A 81 15.17 9.95 6.34
CA GLN A 81 13.85 9.58 5.81
C GLN A 81 13.97 9.13 4.36
N LEU A 82 14.52 9.95 3.47
CA LEU A 82 14.70 9.61 2.05
C LEU A 82 15.46 8.29 1.84
N GLU A 83 16.50 8.02 2.65
CA GLU A 83 17.28 6.77 2.64
C GLU A 83 16.47 5.56 3.07
N ARG A 84 15.71 5.67 4.17
CA ARG A 84 14.84 4.58 4.64
C ARG A 84 13.76 4.22 3.62
N HIS A 85 13.43 5.13 2.72
CA HIS A 85 12.35 4.98 1.75
C HIS A 85 12.86 4.62 0.36
N GLY A 86 14.17 4.45 0.21
CA GLY A 86 14.79 4.16 -1.09
C GLY A 86 14.66 5.32 -2.09
N VAL A 87 14.32 6.53 -1.64
CA VAL A 87 14.12 7.71 -2.52
C VAL A 87 15.46 8.34 -2.90
N ALA A 88 16.39 8.43 -1.95
CA ALA A 88 17.73 8.96 -2.19
C ALA A 88 18.74 8.37 -1.19
N SER A 89 20.03 8.45 -1.49
CA SER A 89 21.09 8.05 -0.53
C SER A 89 22.26 9.02 -0.55
N MET A 90 22.86 9.25 0.61
CA MET A 90 24.05 10.09 0.70
C MET A 90 25.30 9.33 0.21
N ARG A 91 25.96 9.86 -0.82
CA ARG A 91 27.30 9.42 -1.24
C ARG A 91 28.37 10.27 -0.55
N ARG A 92 29.29 9.63 0.17
CA ARG A 92 30.43 10.29 0.83
C ARG A 92 31.59 10.53 -0.15
N GLY A 93 32.45 11.52 0.13
CA GLY A 93 33.67 11.82 -0.63
C GLY A 93 33.58 13.07 -1.52
N ALA A 94 34.68 13.41 -2.20
CA ALA A 94 34.74 14.51 -3.16
C ALA A 94 33.80 14.23 -4.35
N GLY A 95 32.94 15.19 -4.72
CA GLY A 95 31.85 14.96 -5.68
C GLY A 95 30.69 14.13 -5.10
N GLY A 96 30.69 13.86 -3.80
CA GLY A 96 29.58 13.26 -3.07
C GLY A 96 28.38 14.19 -2.91
N GLY A 97 27.29 13.66 -2.36
CA GLY A 97 26.03 14.39 -2.19
C GLY A 97 24.85 13.44 -2.11
N LEU A 98 23.65 14.01 -2.00
CA LEU A 98 22.40 13.24 -1.97
C LEU A 98 22.06 12.76 -3.38
N VAL A 99 22.16 11.44 -3.61
CA VAL A 99 21.96 10.79 -4.91
C VAL A 99 20.54 10.26 -5.00
N VAL A 100 19.79 10.63 -6.04
CA VAL A 100 18.44 10.10 -6.30
C VAL A 100 18.52 8.60 -6.58
N ARG A 101 17.63 7.84 -5.94
CA ARG A 101 17.48 6.39 -6.11
C ARG A 101 16.18 6.07 -6.81
N GLN A 102 16.10 4.87 -7.37
CA GLN A 102 14.89 4.39 -8.02
C GLN A 102 13.82 4.06 -6.96
N PRO A 103 12.55 4.50 -7.12
CA PRO A 103 11.46 4.02 -6.28
C PRO A 103 11.35 2.51 -6.43
N ALA A 104 11.60 1.78 -5.34
CA ALA A 104 11.54 0.33 -5.37
C ALA A 104 10.14 -0.14 -4.98
N SER A 105 9.58 -1.08 -5.76
CA SER A 105 8.33 -1.79 -5.45
C SER A 105 8.32 -2.29 -4.00
N ASP A 106 9.42 -2.93 -3.58
CA ASP A 106 9.56 -3.49 -2.23
C ASP A 106 9.47 -2.43 -1.13
N SER A 107 9.98 -1.22 -1.38
CA SER A 107 9.91 -0.12 -0.40
C SER A 107 8.48 0.41 -0.25
N ALA A 108 7.76 0.56 -1.37
CA ALA A 108 6.36 0.95 -1.36
C ALA A 108 5.47 -0.13 -0.71
N ALA A 109 5.68 -1.40 -1.10
CA ALA A 109 4.96 -2.54 -0.53
C ALA A 109 5.22 -2.68 0.97
N LEU A 110 6.47 -2.51 1.42
CA LEU A 110 6.83 -2.52 2.84
C LEU A 110 6.13 -1.41 3.63
N ALA A 111 6.07 -0.19 3.08
CA ALA A 111 5.41 0.93 3.75
C ALA A 111 3.89 0.70 3.87
N LEU A 112 3.26 0.12 2.84
CA LEU A 112 1.85 -0.28 2.85
C LEU A 112 1.60 -1.39 3.87
N ALA A 113 2.44 -2.43 3.83
CA ALA A 113 2.36 -3.56 4.73
C ALA A 113 2.52 -3.11 6.20
N THR A 114 3.55 -2.31 6.48
CA THR A 114 3.79 -1.73 7.80
C THR A 114 2.56 -0.96 8.29
N TYR A 115 1.94 -0.11 7.45
CA TYR A 115 0.74 0.62 7.85
C TYR A 115 -0.42 -0.32 8.21
N LEU A 116 -0.66 -1.37 7.40
CA LEU A 116 -1.70 -2.37 7.68
C LEU A 116 -1.44 -3.14 8.99
N GLU A 117 -0.18 -3.47 9.28
CA GLU A 117 0.18 -4.14 10.54
C GLU A 117 -0.05 -3.25 11.76
N LEU A 118 0.29 -1.97 11.63
CA LEU A 118 0.21 -1.01 12.72
C LEU A 118 -1.20 -0.49 12.98
N THR A 119 -2.09 -0.53 11.98
CA THR A 119 -3.51 -0.17 12.14
C THR A 119 -4.40 -1.35 12.54
N ASP A 120 -3.79 -2.46 12.94
CA ASP A 120 -4.44 -3.69 13.40
C ASP A 120 -5.54 -4.20 12.47
N VAL A 121 -5.26 -4.21 11.15
CA VAL A 121 -6.16 -4.79 10.15
C VAL A 121 -6.36 -6.28 10.45
N SER A 122 -7.61 -6.72 10.51
CA SER A 122 -7.91 -8.10 10.88
C SER A 122 -7.48 -9.06 9.77
N PHE A 123 -7.18 -10.30 10.17
CA PHE A 123 -6.83 -11.34 9.23
C PHE A 123 -7.95 -11.59 8.18
N ALA A 124 -9.21 -11.49 8.59
CA ALA A 124 -10.34 -11.65 7.70
C ALA A 124 -10.38 -10.57 6.60
N GLU A 125 -10.16 -9.30 6.97
CA GLU A 125 -10.07 -8.17 6.03
C GLU A 125 -8.90 -8.39 5.04
N LEU A 126 -7.73 -8.79 5.54
CA LEU A 126 -6.55 -9.04 4.70
C LEU A 126 -6.79 -10.17 3.69
N PHE A 127 -7.42 -11.27 4.10
CA PHE A 127 -7.69 -12.40 3.22
C PHE A 127 -8.81 -12.12 2.21
N GLU A 128 -9.82 -11.34 2.57
CA GLU A 128 -10.84 -10.88 1.62
C GLU A 128 -10.21 -10.00 0.53
N ALA A 129 -9.36 -9.04 0.91
CA ALA A 129 -8.62 -8.22 -0.05
C ALA A 129 -7.65 -9.06 -0.89
N ARG A 130 -6.98 -10.05 -0.28
CA ARG A 130 -6.04 -10.93 -0.98
C ARG A 130 -6.73 -11.84 -1.98
N GLU A 131 -7.90 -12.39 -1.66
CA GLU A 131 -8.67 -13.20 -2.61
C GLU A 131 -9.02 -12.41 -3.87
N LEU A 132 -9.53 -11.18 -3.70
CA LEU A 132 -9.83 -10.29 -4.82
C LEU A 132 -8.59 -10.05 -5.68
N VAL A 133 -7.48 -9.64 -5.07
CA VAL A 133 -6.27 -9.23 -5.78
C VAL A 133 -5.56 -10.42 -6.42
N GLU A 134 -5.43 -11.56 -5.73
CA GLU A 134 -4.79 -12.77 -6.27
C GLU A 134 -5.62 -13.34 -7.44
N CYS A 135 -6.96 -13.24 -7.39
CA CYS A 135 -7.82 -13.56 -8.55
C CYS A 135 -7.56 -12.64 -9.75
N LEU A 136 -7.34 -11.33 -9.52
CA LEU A 136 -7.00 -10.39 -10.60
C LEU A 136 -5.63 -10.69 -11.21
N VAL A 137 -4.63 -11.04 -10.38
CA VAL A 137 -3.31 -11.45 -10.86
C VAL A 137 -3.43 -12.63 -11.81
N VAL A 138 -4.08 -13.72 -11.39
CA VAL A 138 -4.13 -14.95 -12.19
C VAL A 138 -5.03 -14.81 -13.42
N GLU A 139 -6.09 -14.00 -13.35
CA GLU A 139 -6.94 -13.68 -14.51
C GLU A 139 -6.18 -12.84 -15.54
N THR A 140 -5.32 -11.94 -15.09
CA THR A 140 -4.47 -11.11 -15.96
C THR A 140 -3.35 -11.96 -16.55
N ALA A 141 -2.69 -12.79 -15.74
CA ALA A 141 -1.64 -13.69 -16.19
C ALA A 141 -2.14 -14.71 -17.22
N ALA A 142 -3.30 -15.33 -16.99
CA ALA A 142 -3.90 -16.27 -17.95
C ALA A 142 -4.23 -15.62 -19.31
N ARG A 143 -4.51 -14.31 -19.33
CA ARG A 143 -4.80 -13.55 -20.56
C ARG A 143 -3.54 -13.04 -21.26
N GLN A 144 -2.46 -12.80 -20.53
CA GLN A 144 -1.23 -12.21 -21.05
C GLN A 144 -0.08 -13.21 -21.26
N LEU A 145 -0.27 -14.48 -20.88
CA LEU A 145 0.75 -15.50 -21.01
C LEU A 145 1.27 -15.60 -22.46
N ALA A 146 2.55 -15.28 -22.66
CA ALA A 146 3.20 -15.39 -23.95
C ALA A 146 3.87 -16.77 -24.10
N ASP A 147 4.16 -17.17 -25.34
CA ASP A 147 4.86 -18.43 -25.65
C ASP A 147 6.22 -18.54 -24.93
N SER A 148 6.90 -17.40 -24.73
CA SER A 148 8.16 -17.32 -23.98
C SER A 148 8.02 -17.70 -22.50
N ASP A 149 6.84 -17.52 -21.91
CA ASP A 149 6.57 -17.75 -20.49
C ASP A 149 6.23 -19.22 -20.21
N ILE A 150 5.77 -19.96 -21.23
CA ILE A 150 5.33 -21.36 -21.10
C ILE A 150 6.47 -22.25 -20.59
N ALA A 151 7.71 -22.01 -21.04
CA ALA A 151 8.86 -22.78 -20.59
C ALA A 151 9.10 -22.63 -19.08
N GLN A 152 9.00 -21.40 -18.56
CA GLN A 152 9.14 -21.10 -17.14
C GLN A 152 7.98 -21.66 -16.32
N ALA A 153 6.74 -21.57 -16.84
CA ALA A 153 5.57 -22.18 -16.20
C ALA A 153 5.75 -23.70 -16.06
N ARG A 154 6.23 -24.37 -17.11
CA ARG A 154 6.52 -25.81 -17.10
C ARG A 154 7.62 -26.16 -16.11
N GLU A 155 8.70 -25.39 -16.01
CA GLU A 155 9.74 -25.60 -15.00
C GLU A 155 9.15 -25.54 -13.57
N LEU A 156 8.29 -24.56 -13.29
CA LEU A 156 7.64 -24.43 -11.98
C LEU A 156 6.67 -25.61 -11.70
N ILE A 157 5.97 -26.11 -12.72
CA ILE A 157 5.11 -27.31 -12.62
C ILE A 157 5.96 -28.54 -12.28
N GLU A 158 7.06 -28.76 -12.99
CA GLU A 158 7.98 -29.89 -12.75
C GLU A 158 8.58 -29.82 -11.32
N LEU A 159 8.94 -28.62 -10.85
CA LEU A 159 9.41 -28.42 -9.48
C LEU A 159 8.36 -28.82 -8.43
N LEU A 160 7.08 -28.49 -8.68
CA LEU A 160 5.97 -28.86 -7.80
C LEU A 160 5.71 -30.37 -7.78
N LEU A 161 5.93 -31.06 -8.91
CA LEU A 161 5.72 -32.51 -9.07
C LEU A 161 6.85 -33.35 -8.45
N HIS A 162 8.11 -32.95 -8.67
CA HIS A 162 9.25 -33.85 -8.46
C HIS A 162 10.14 -33.49 -7.27
N THR A 163 10.00 -32.29 -6.71
CA THR A 163 10.71 -31.94 -5.47
C THR A 163 9.90 -32.47 -4.29
N PRO A 164 10.47 -33.14 -3.27
CA PRO A 164 9.73 -33.44 -2.05
C PRO A 164 9.31 -32.14 -1.32
N PRO A 165 8.24 -32.14 -0.50
CA PRO A 165 7.92 -31.00 0.35
C PRO A 165 9.09 -30.70 1.27
N SER A 166 9.63 -29.49 1.13
CA SER A 166 10.81 -29.04 1.87
C SER A 166 10.45 -28.46 3.23
N PRO A 167 11.44 -28.18 4.12
CA PRO A 167 11.21 -27.38 5.32
C PRO A 167 10.49 -26.06 4.98
N PHE A 168 9.69 -25.55 5.94
CA PHE A 168 8.83 -24.37 5.81
C PHE A 168 9.43 -23.23 4.94
N ASN A 169 10.69 -22.85 5.19
CA ASN A 169 11.36 -21.74 4.50
C ASN A 169 11.57 -21.99 3.00
N GLU A 170 11.86 -23.22 2.59
CA GLU A 170 12.06 -23.58 1.19
C GLU A 170 10.72 -23.61 0.44
N GLU A 171 9.65 -24.09 1.07
CA GLU A 171 8.32 -24.07 0.48
C GLU A 171 7.83 -22.63 0.25
N LEU A 172 8.06 -21.74 1.22
CA LEU A 172 7.77 -20.32 1.04
C LEU A 172 8.59 -19.68 -0.09
N ARG A 173 9.84 -20.12 -0.32
CA ARG A 173 10.65 -19.64 -1.46
C ARG A 173 10.05 -20.11 -2.79
N LEU A 174 9.61 -21.36 -2.88
CA LEU A 174 8.95 -21.87 -4.09
C LEU A 174 7.65 -21.11 -4.38
N HIS A 175 6.79 -20.91 -3.36
CA HIS A 175 5.61 -20.04 -3.49
C HIS A 175 5.96 -18.60 -3.86
N GLY A 176 7.11 -18.10 -3.39
CA GLY A 176 7.69 -16.83 -3.79
C GLY A 176 8.00 -16.75 -5.28
N ARG A 177 8.74 -17.73 -5.82
CA ARG A 177 9.05 -17.84 -7.26
C ARG A 177 7.80 -17.90 -8.11
N ILE A 178 6.78 -18.65 -7.69
CA ILE A 178 5.49 -18.74 -8.40
C ILE A 178 4.79 -17.38 -8.40
N ARG A 179 4.73 -16.68 -7.27
CA ARG A 179 4.18 -15.31 -7.20
C ARG A 179 4.92 -14.37 -8.14
N GLU A 180 6.25 -14.39 -8.14
CA GLU A 180 7.08 -13.54 -8.99
C GLU A 180 6.79 -13.81 -10.47
N PHE A 181 6.69 -15.08 -10.87
CA PHE A 181 6.26 -15.47 -12.21
C PHE A 181 4.87 -14.92 -12.56
N LEU A 182 3.87 -15.11 -11.70
CA LEU A 182 2.50 -14.62 -11.94
C LEU A 182 2.44 -13.10 -12.08
N CYS A 183 3.17 -12.36 -11.24
CA CYS A 183 3.27 -10.91 -11.33
C CYS A 183 3.97 -10.46 -12.61
N ALA A 184 5.03 -11.16 -13.02
CA ALA A 184 5.78 -10.84 -14.23
C ALA A 184 4.89 -11.03 -15.47
N VAL A 185 4.20 -12.17 -15.58
CA VAL A 185 3.28 -12.45 -16.69
C VAL A 185 2.09 -11.50 -16.70
N ALA A 186 1.53 -11.15 -15.53
CA ALA A 186 0.42 -10.20 -15.46
C ALA A 186 0.83 -8.77 -15.87
N GLY A 187 2.12 -8.43 -15.81
CA GLY A 187 2.68 -7.19 -16.33
C GLY A 187 2.16 -5.89 -15.69
N ASN A 188 1.36 -5.96 -14.62
CA ASN A 188 0.64 -4.81 -14.05
C ASN A 188 1.25 -4.37 -12.70
N PRO A 189 2.05 -3.29 -12.67
CA PRO A 189 2.75 -2.84 -11.46
C PRO A 189 1.83 -2.53 -10.27
N ALA A 190 0.60 -2.07 -10.52
CA ALA A 190 -0.35 -1.75 -9.45
C ALA A 190 -0.91 -3.00 -8.80
N ILE A 191 -1.31 -4.00 -9.60
CA ILE A 191 -1.78 -5.29 -9.07
C ILE A 191 -0.63 -5.98 -8.31
N SER A 192 0.58 -5.99 -8.87
CA SER A 192 1.75 -6.58 -8.20
C SER A 192 2.08 -5.90 -6.88
N LEU A 193 2.06 -4.56 -6.81
CA LEU A 193 2.31 -3.82 -5.57
C LEU A 193 1.32 -4.22 -4.47
N ILE A 194 0.03 -4.26 -4.80
CA ILE A 194 -1.04 -4.62 -3.86
C ILE A 194 -0.90 -6.08 -3.43
N TYR A 195 -0.64 -7.00 -4.37
CA TYR A 195 -0.48 -8.41 -4.08
C TYR A 195 0.71 -8.68 -3.17
N ILE A 196 1.89 -8.09 -3.48
CA ILE A 196 3.11 -8.22 -2.69
C ILE A 196 2.89 -7.64 -1.28
N THR A 197 2.24 -6.47 -1.18
CA THR A 197 1.87 -5.86 0.11
C THR A 197 1.05 -6.83 0.96
N LEU A 198 0.00 -7.42 0.39
CA LEU A 198 -0.87 -8.36 1.11
C LEU A 198 -0.14 -9.63 1.50
N CYS A 199 0.75 -10.13 0.64
CA CYS A 199 1.63 -11.24 0.97
C CYS A 199 2.55 -10.90 2.15
N TYR A 200 3.14 -9.70 2.20
CA TYR A 200 4.01 -9.31 3.31
C TYR A 200 3.32 -9.31 4.66
N VAL A 201 2.04 -8.95 4.73
CA VAL A 201 1.30 -8.91 6.02
C VAL A 201 0.59 -10.23 6.36
N THR A 202 0.41 -11.12 5.38
CA THR A 202 -0.28 -12.42 5.56
C THR A 202 0.66 -13.61 5.60
N ILE A 203 1.87 -13.50 5.04
CA ILE A 203 2.88 -14.57 4.97
C ILE A 203 4.02 -14.18 5.91
N ASN A 204 3.69 -14.10 7.20
CA ASN A 204 4.66 -13.95 8.29
C ASN A 204 4.48 -15.13 9.22
N GLY A 205 5.41 -16.08 9.21
CA GLY A 205 5.29 -17.30 9.98
C GLY A 205 6.63 -17.87 10.42
N HIS A 206 6.64 -18.39 11.65
CA HIS A 206 7.66 -19.31 12.16
C HIS A 206 7.11 -20.73 12.10
N THR A 207 7.97 -21.74 12.05
CA THR A 207 7.49 -23.13 12.20
C THR A 207 6.84 -23.29 13.59
N PRO A 208 5.59 -23.79 13.70
CA PRO A 208 4.98 -24.08 14.99
C PRO A 208 5.88 -25.03 15.81
N ARG A 209 5.99 -24.76 17.12
CA ARG A 209 6.71 -25.65 18.05
C ARG A 209 5.93 -26.94 18.34
N ASP A 210 4.61 -26.86 18.29
CA ASP A 210 3.72 -28.00 18.50
C ASP A 210 3.74 -28.96 17.31
N ALA A 211 3.88 -30.26 17.59
CA ALA A 211 4.04 -31.29 16.57
C ALA A 211 2.78 -31.48 15.70
N GLN A 212 1.58 -31.35 16.30
CA GLN A 212 0.32 -31.46 15.58
C GLN A 212 0.11 -30.26 14.64
N ALA A 213 0.34 -29.04 15.14
CA ALA A 213 0.31 -27.81 14.36
C ALA A 213 1.30 -27.85 13.18
N ARG A 214 2.50 -28.40 13.42
CA ARG A 214 3.50 -28.61 12.37
C ARG A 214 3.02 -29.60 11.31
N ALA A 215 2.44 -30.73 11.71
CA ALA A 215 1.90 -31.72 10.77
C ALA A 215 0.74 -31.15 9.92
N SER A 216 -0.20 -30.41 10.53
CA SER A 216 -1.28 -29.72 9.79
C SER A 216 -0.77 -28.70 8.80
N LEU A 217 0.27 -27.93 9.17
CA LEU A 217 0.92 -26.97 8.29
C LEU A 217 1.62 -27.66 7.11
N GLU A 218 2.39 -28.72 7.38
CA GLU A 218 3.05 -29.52 6.34
C GLU A 218 2.03 -30.13 5.37
N GLN A 219 0.90 -30.65 5.87
CA GLN A 219 -0.17 -31.16 5.01
C GLN A 219 -0.82 -30.06 4.16
N THR A 220 -1.05 -28.88 4.74
CA THR A 220 -1.60 -27.73 4.01
C THR A 220 -0.67 -27.29 2.88
N PHE A 221 0.65 -27.35 3.08
CA PHE A 221 1.61 -27.09 2.01
C PHE A 221 1.61 -28.16 0.92
N ARG A 222 1.50 -29.43 1.27
CA ARG A 222 1.36 -30.51 0.26
C ARG A 222 0.12 -30.28 -0.60
N ASN A 223 -1.02 -29.98 0.01
CA ASN A 223 -2.24 -29.63 -0.71
C ASN A 223 -2.05 -28.34 -1.53
N GLY A 224 -1.35 -27.36 -0.97
CA GLY A 224 -1.00 -26.10 -1.61
C GLY A 224 -0.20 -26.29 -2.90
N ARG A 225 0.73 -27.25 -2.93
CA ARG A 225 1.49 -27.58 -4.15
C ARG A 225 0.61 -28.12 -5.26
N GLU A 226 -0.30 -29.04 -4.95
CA GLU A 226 -1.26 -29.56 -5.92
C GLU A 226 -2.15 -28.44 -6.49
N LEU A 227 -2.61 -27.53 -5.62
CA LEU A 227 -3.40 -26.37 -6.06
C LEU A 227 -2.60 -25.40 -6.91
N LYS A 228 -1.32 -25.14 -6.56
CA LYS A 228 -0.44 -24.27 -7.34
C LYS A 228 -0.05 -24.90 -8.68
N ARG A 229 0.09 -26.23 -8.76
CA ARG A 229 0.30 -26.97 -10.00
C ARG A 229 -0.90 -26.80 -10.93
N HIS A 230 -2.11 -27.14 -10.44
CA HIS A 230 -3.34 -26.96 -11.20
C HIS A 230 -3.59 -25.51 -11.61
N LEU A 231 -3.18 -24.55 -10.78
CA LEU A 231 -3.22 -23.13 -11.12
C LEU A 231 -2.35 -22.82 -12.34
N LEU A 232 -1.08 -23.25 -12.33
CA LEU A 232 -0.15 -23.02 -13.44
C LEU A 232 -0.62 -23.73 -14.71
N GLU A 233 -1.12 -24.96 -14.60
CA GLU A 233 -1.71 -25.69 -15.74
C GLU A 233 -2.92 -24.96 -16.33
N ALA A 234 -3.81 -24.42 -15.48
CA ALA A 234 -4.95 -23.62 -15.94
C ALA A 234 -4.50 -22.34 -16.65
N ILE A 235 -3.46 -21.67 -16.15
CA ILE A 235 -2.87 -20.49 -16.79
C ILE A 235 -2.28 -20.86 -18.16
N VAL A 236 -1.50 -21.95 -18.25
CA VAL A 236 -0.95 -22.44 -19.52
C VAL A 236 -2.05 -22.80 -20.53
N ALA A 237 -3.20 -23.27 -20.05
CA ALA A 237 -4.37 -23.57 -20.88
C ALA A 237 -5.23 -22.33 -21.21
N GLY A 238 -4.89 -21.14 -20.71
CA GLY A 238 -5.70 -19.92 -20.87
C GLY A 238 -7.02 -19.92 -20.08
N ASP A 239 -7.21 -20.86 -19.15
CA ASP A 239 -8.43 -21.01 -18.36
C ASP A 239 -8.38 -20.14 -17.09
N ALA A 240 -8.67 -18.85 -17.29
CA ALA A 240 -8.68 -17.85 -16.21
C ALA A 240 -9.68 -18.20 -15.09
N GLN A 241 -10.83 -18.80 -15.42
CA GLN A 241 -11.85 -19.15 -14.44
C GLN A 241 -11.35 -20.26 -13.51
N LYS A 242 -10.81 -21.34 -14.09
CA LYS A 242 -10.25 -22.45 -13.30
C LYS A 242 -9.04 -22.01 -12.48
N ALA A 243 -8.21 -21.12 -13.01
CA ALA A 243 -7.12 -20.50 -12.26
C ALA A 243 -7.62 -19.77 -11.01
N GLN A 244 -8.65 -18.93 -11.14
CA GLN A 244 -9.27 -18.24 -9.99
C GLN A 244 -9.88 -19.22 -8.99
N GLU A 245 -10.53 -20.30 -9.44
CA GLU A 245 -11.06 -21.33 -8.54
C GLU A 245 -9.97 -21.96 -7.68
N ARG A 246 -8.80 -22.29 -8.26
CA ARG A 246 -7.66 -22.84 -7.48
C ARG A 246 -7.12 -21.85 -6.47
N VAL A 247 -7.07 -20.55 -6.80
CA VAL A 247 -6.70 -19.49 -5.85
C VAL A 247 -7.67 -19.42 -4.67
N ARG A 248 -8.99 -19.37 -4.94
CA ARG A 248 -10.02 -19.32 -3.88
C ARG A 248 -9.95 -20.55 -2.97
N GLU A 249 -9.75 -21.73 -3.55
CA GLU A 249 -9.58 -22.96 -2.79
C GLU A 249 -8.34 -22.94 -1.89
N SER A 250 -7.20 -22.48 -2.42
CA SER A 250 -5.95 -22.36 -1.66
C SER A 250 -6.09 -21.39 -0.48
N LEU A 251 -6.68 -20.20 -0.71
CA LEU A 251 -6.89 -19.21 0.35
C LEU A 251 -7.88 -19.68 1.40
N ARG A 252 -8.89 -20.48 1.03
CA ARG A 252 -9.82 -21.11 1.98
C ARG A 252 -9.10 -22.10 2.90
N GLN A 253 -8.26 -22.97 2.35
CA GLN A 253 -7.47 -23.92 3.15
C GLN A 253 -6.51 -23.21 4.10
N ILE A 254 -5.82 -22.17 3.63
CA ILE A 254 -4.92 -21.37 4.46
C ILE A 254 -5.69 -20.66 5.58
N ARG A 255 -6.88 -20.11 5.28
CA ARG A 255 -7.74 -19.47 6.28
C ARG A 255 -8.16 -20.46 7.38
N GLN A 256 -8.61 -21.66 7.00
CA GLN A 256 -9.02 -22.72 7.93
C GLN A 256 -7.86 -23.14 8.84
N LEU A 257 -6.68 -23.39 8.27
CA LEU A 257 -5.47 -23.70 9.05
C LEU A 257 -5.19 -22.61 10.08
N ILE A 258 -5.26 -21.34 9.69
CA ILE A 258 -4.97 -20.23 10.60
C ILE A 258 -6.05 -20.07 11.67
N GLU A 259 -7.32 -20.34 11.35
CA GLU A 259 -8.40 -20.42 12.33
C GLU A 259 -8.14 -21.52 13.37
N GLU A 260 -7.77 -22.72 12.94
CA GLU A 260 -7.42 -23.85 13.81
C GLU A 260 -6.22 -23.53 14.71
N LEU A 261 -5.17 -22.94 14.15
CA LEU A 261 -3.96 -22.59 14.89
C LEU A 261 -4.16 -21.43 15.88
N ARG A 262 -5.08 -20.49 15.60
CA ARG A 262 -5.27 -19.27 16.42
C ARG A 262 -6.50 -19.30 17.32
N GLY A 263 -7.47 -20.16 17.03
CA GLY A 263 -8.82 -20.16 17.62
C GLY A 263 -9.72 -18.98 17.23
N SER A 264 -9.22 -17.90 16.62
CA SER A 264 -10.01 -16.74 16.18
C SER A 264 -9.29 -15.85 15.16
N LEU A 265 -10.01 -15.37 14.13
CA LEU A 265 -9.52 -14.38 13.14
C LEU A 265 -9.68 -12.91 13.55
N ARG A 266 -10.21 -12.63 14.75
CA ARG A 266 -10.66 -11.28 15.14
C ARG A 266 -9.56 -10.25 15.41
N GLN A 267 -8.28 -10.64 15.50
CA GLN A 267 -7.18 -9.73 15.87
C GLN A 267 -6.05 -9.79 14.85
N GLY A 268 -5.59 -8.63 14.35
CA GLY A 268 -4.34 -8.36 13.61
C GLY A 268 -3.90 -9.29 12.45
N PRO A 269 -2.85 -8.89 11.71
CA PRO A 269 -2.09 -9.82 10.84
C PRO A 269 -1.48 -10.98 11.67
N THR A 270 -0.91 -12.02 11.05
CA THR A 270 -0.51 -13.34 11.65
C THR A 270 0.37 -13.31 12.93
N SER A 271 0.80 -12.13 13.33
CA SER A 271 1.53 -11.72 14.52
C SER A 271 1.25 -12.30 15.93
N ARG A 272 0.32 -13.25 16.14
CA ARG A 272 0.36 -14.08 17.36
C ARG A 272 1.54 -15.05 17.38
N MET A 273 2.35 -15.10 16.32
CA MET A 273 3.59 -15.86 16.24
C MET A 273 4.81 -15.11 16.80
N SER A 274 4.61 -14.07 17.61
CA SER A 274 5.68 -13.37 18.31
C SER A 274 5.89 -13.94 19.71
N SER A 275 6.41 -15.18 19.79
CA SER A 275 7.20 -15.63 20.92
C SER A 275 8.48 -16.27 20.36
N LEU A 276 9.61 -15.78 20.83
CA LEU A 276 10.96 -16.00 20.29
C LEU A 276 11.33 -17.50 20.28
N GLU A 277 11.52 -18.05 19.08
CA GLU A 277 12.81 -18.49 18.51
C GLU A 277 12.63 -18.68 17.00
N SER A 278 13.41 -17.96 16.21
CA SER A 278 13.35 -17.96 14.74
C SER A 278 14.26 -19.02 14.14
N ALA A 279 13.76 -19.84 13.21
CA ALA A 279 14.58 -20.68 12.33
C ALA A 279 15.32 -19.82 11.27
N PRO A 280 16.56 -20.17 10.88
CA PRO A 280 17.37 -19.36 9.98
C PRO A 280 16.93 -19.46 8.50
N ASP A 281 17.13 -18.34 7.80
CA ASP A 281 17.11 -18.12 6.34
C ASP A 281 15.76 -18.05 5.61
N PHE A 282 15.25 -16.82 5.48
CA PHE A 282 14.24 -16.45 4.51
C PHE A 282 14.58 -15.10 3.85
N ALA A 283 14.32 -14.93 2.55
CA ALA A 283 14.73 -13.73 1.80
C ALA A 283 14.02 -12.43 2.26
N ILE A 284 12.80 -12.54 2.81
CA ILE A 284 12.06 -11.41 3.41
C ILE A 284 12.74 -10.87 4.69
N ARG A 285 13.73 -11.60 5.24
CA ARG A 285 14.46 -11.25 6.47
C ARG A 285 15.26 -9.94 6.35
N GLN A 286 15.80 -9.60 5.18
CA GLN A 286 16.64 -8.39 5.04
C GLN A 286 15.86 -7.09 5.25
N VAL A 287 14.54 -7.10 5.04
CA VAL A 287 13.68 -5.91 5.11
C VAL A 287 12.89 -5.86 6.42
N TYR A 288 12.41 -7.00 6.94
CA TYR A 288 11.49 -7.08 8.08
C TYR A 288 12.13 -7.47 9.43
N ASP A 289 13.35 -8.00 9.45
CA ASP A 289 13.98 -8.54 10.68
C ASP A 289 14.79 -7.49 11.46
N LYS A 290 14.21 -6.31 11.67
CA LYS A 290 14.73 -5.36 12.65
C LYS A 290 13.84 -5.45 13.87
N SER A 291 14.40 -5.83 15.01
CA SER A 291 13.76 -5.82 16.34
C SER A 291 12.90 -4.56 16.59
N ALA A 292 13.29 -3.43 16.00
CA ALA A 292 12.53 -2.18 15.99
C ALA A 292 11.15 -2.24 15.31
N HIS A 293 11.03 -2.89 14.15
CA HIS A 293 9.73 -3.04 13.46
C HIS A 293 8.77 -3.89 14.28
N ARG A 294 9.25 -5.03 14.79
CA ARG A 294 8.46 -5.88 15.70
C ARG A 294 8.00 -5.11 16.93
N LEU A 295 8.90 -4.34 17.53
CA LEU A 295 8.55 -3.49 18.68
C LEU A 295 7.51 -2.42 18.31
N ALA A 296 7.59 -1.81 17.12
CA ALA A 296 6.60 -0.86 16.65
C ALA A 296 5.21 -1.51 16.59
N VAL A 297 5.11 -2.70 15.99
CA VAL A 297 3.86 -3.47 15.92
C VAL A 297 3.32 -3.82 17.31
N VAL A 298 4.19 -4.23 18.23
CA VAL A 298 3.80 -4.52 19.64
C VAL A 298 3.23 -3.28 20.32
N ILE A 299 3.90 -2.13 20.20
CA ILE A 299 3.45 -0.87 20.79
C ILE A 299 2.12 -0.42 20.17
N ALA A 300 1.98 -0.46 18.84
CA ALA A 300 0.76 -0.07 18.15
C ALA A 300 -0.45 -0.92 18.59
N ARG A 301 -0.28 -2.22 18.76
CA ARG A 301 -1.33 -3.09 19.32
C ARG A 301 -1.64 -2.80 20.78
N ALA A 302 -0.63 -2.53 21.59
CA ALA A 302 -0.87 -2.15 22.99
C ALA A 302 -1.71 -0.86 23.07
N ILE A 303 -1.46 0.12 22.19
CA ILE A 303 -2.27 1.32 22.05
C ILE A 303 -3.71 0.97 21.64
N ALA A 304 -3.89 0.15 20.60
CA ALA A 304 -5.22 -0.24 20.12
C ALA A 304 -6.02 -1.00 21.21
N ASN A 305 -5.39 -1.91 21.94
CA ASN A 305 -6.02 -2.73 22.98
C ASN A 305 -6.30 -1.97 24.29
N SER A 306 -5.54 -0.91 24.58
CA SER A 306 -5.73 -0.10 25.79
C SER A 306 -6.89 0.90 25.66
N GLY A 307 -7.45 1.08 24.46
CA GLY A 307 -8.51 2.07 24.21
C GLY A 307 -8.04 3.52 24.32
N LEU A 308 -6.72 3.76 24.33
CA LEU A 308 -6.13 5.09 24.35
C LEU A 308 -6.56 5.85 23.10
N ARG A 309 -7.09 7.06 23.30
CA ARG A 309 -7.49 7.95 22.21
C ARG A 309 -6.34 8.87 21.80
N ALA A 310 -6.45 9.45 20.61
CA ALA A 310 -5.53 10.48 20.16
C ALA A 310 -5.40 11.60 21.21
N GLY A 311 -4.17 12.02 21.48
CA GLY A 311 -3.82 12.96 22.54
C GLY A 311 -3.45 12.33 23.89
N ALA A 312 -3.72 11.03 24.09
CA ALA A 312 -3.35 10.35 25.33
C ALA A 312 -1.83 10.14 25.44
N HIS A 313 -1.32 10.11 26.67
CA HIS A 313 0.10 9.87 26.95
C HIS A 313 0.38 8.37 27.06
N LEU A 314 1.35 7.89 26.29
CA LEU A 314 1.83 6.50 26.33
C LEU A 314 2.92 6.28 27.41
N GLY A 315 3.61 7.35 27.81
CA GLY A 315 4.74 7.32 28.77
C GLY A 315 6.03 7.89 28.20
N ALA A 316 7.12 7.74 28.94
CA ALA A 316 8.45 8.22 28.56
C ALA A 316 9.29 7.13 27.84
N GLU A 317 10.26 7.54 27.00
CA GLU A 317 11.18 6.60 26.33
C GLU A 317 11.88 5.63 27.30
N PRO A 318 12.40 6.05 28.47
CA PRO A 318 13.08 5.12 29.40
C PRO A 318 12.16 4.07 30.00
N GLU A 319 10.89 4.40 30.26
CA GLU A 319 9.90 3.48 30.79
C GLU A 319 9.56 2.39 29.76
N LEU A 320 9.32 2.79 28.50
CA LEU A 320 9.09 1.83 27.42
C LEU A 320 10.32 0.94 27.15
N GLN A 321 11.54 1.44 27.33
CA GLN A 321 12.75 0.61 27.25
C GLN A 321 12.73 -0.49 28.31
N ALA A 322 12.41 -0.12 29.56
CA ALA A 322 12.34 -1.06 30.67
C ALA A 322 11.21 -2.08 30.48
N ILE A 323 10.02 -1.64 30.08
CA ILE A 323 8.84 -2.49 29.85
C ILE A 323 9.12 -3.54 28.76
N HIS A 324 9.77 -3.14 27.66
CA HIS A 324 10.00 -4.03 26.53
C HIS A 324 11.37 -4.74 26.54
N GLY A 325 12.25 -4.43 27.50
CA GLY A 325 13.57 -5.04 27.61
C GLY A 325 14.49 -4.79 26.40
N VAL A 326 14.38 -3.62 25.75
CA VAL A 326 15.07 -3.30 24.50
C VAL A 326 16.11 -2.20 24.66
N SER A 327 17.11 -2.17 23.78
CA SER A 327 18.07 -1.07 23.74
C SER A 327 17.42 0.24 23.28
N ARG A 328 18.00 1.37 23.69
CA ARG A 328 17.56 2.71 23.27
C ARG A 328 17.54 2.89 21.75
N ALA A 329 18.49 2.27 21.04
CA ALA A 329 18.55 2.34 19.58
C ALA A 329 17.35 1.62 18.94
N VAL A 330 17.00 0.44 19.45
CA VAL A 330 15.85 -0.34 18.98
C VAL A 330 14.54 0.39 19.25
N LEU A 331 14.34 0.91 20.48
CA LEU A 331 13.15 1.68 20.81
C LEU A 331 13.03 2.91 19.90
N ARG A 332 14.10 3.68 19.72
CA ARG A 332 14.02 4.90 18.90
C ARG A 332 13.67 4.60 17.46
N GLU A 333 14.21 3.53 16.88
CA GLU A 333 13.83 3.16 15.52
C GLU A 333 12.36 2.69 15.44
N ALA A 334 11.86 1.96 16.45
CA ALA A 334 10.44 1.60 16.53
C ALA A 334 9.54 2.84 16.60
N LEU A 335 9.86 3.77 17.51
CA LEU A 335 9.12 5.02 17.67
C LEU A 335 9.15 5.87 16.39
N ARG A 336 10.28 5.89 15.67
CA ARG A 336 10.36 6.58 14.38
C ARG A 336 9.44 5.98 13.32
N THR A 337 9.29 4.65 13.29
CA THR A 337 8.30 4.00 12.39
C THR A 337 6.89 4.40 12.79
N LEU A 338 6.56 4.39 14.08
CA LEU A 338 5.24 4.81 14.58
C LEU A 338 4.94 6.29 14.32
N GLU A 339 5.94 7.17 14.43
CA GLU A 339 5.82 8.59 14.08
C GLU A 339 5.58 8.80 12.57
N LEU A 340 6.24 8.04 11.71
CA LEU A 340 6.07 8.13 10.25
C LEU A 340 4.64 7.78 9.80
N HIS A 341 4.02 6.80 10.45
CA HIS A 341 2.63 6.38 10.18
C HIS A 341 1.60 7.11 11.07
N ALA A 342 2.00 8.19 11.75
CA ALA A 342 1.17 9.02 12.62
C ALA A 342 0.40 8.26 13.71
N ILE A 343 1.04 7.25 14.32
CA ILE A 343 0.45 6.49 15.43
C ILE A 343 0.80 7.12 16.77
N LEU A 344 1.95 7.78 16.84
CA LEU A 344 2.37 8.58 17.98
C LEU A 344 3.21 9.77 17.55
N ARG A 345 3.39 10.73 18.44
CA ARG A 345 4.38 11.80 18.35
C ARG A 345 5.18 11.93 19.63
N SER A 346 6.47 12.24 19.51
CA SER A 346 7.33 12.65 20.62
C SER A 346 7.24 14.16 20.87
N ARG A 347 6.93 14.54 22.11
CA ARG A 347 6.96 15.94 22.60
C ARG A 347 8.11 16.11 23.60
N ARG A 348 9.01 17.07 23.36
CA ARG A 348 10.11 17.41 24.30
C ARG A 348 9.64 18.44 25.34
N GLY A 349 10.23 18.42 26.55
CA GLY A 349 10.00 19.42 27.60
C GLY A 349 9.33 18.85 28.87
N GLN A 350 9.06 19.72 29.84
CA GLN A 350 8.34 19.36 31.08
C GLN A 350 6.89 18.97 30.74
N GLY A 351 6.44 17.80 31.18
CA GLY A 351 5.19 17.18 30.69
C GLY A 351 5.26 16.66 29.24
N GLY A 352 6.46 16.56 28.67
CA GLY A 352 6.72 15.87 27.41
C GLY A 352 6.54 14.35 27.50
N GLY A 353 6.75 13.65 26.40
CA GLY A 353 6.56 12.20 26.30
C GLY A 353 6.01 11.78 24.95
N LEU A 354 5.61 10.52 24.87
CA LEU A 354 5.00 9.95 23.68
C LEU A 354 3.48 10.11 23.76
N ILE A 355 2.90 10.75 22.74
CA ILE A 355 1.48 11.07 22.66
C ILE A 355 0.89 10.28 21.52
N VAL A 356 -0.22 9.57 21.75
CA VAL A 356 -0.95 8.81 20.74
C VAL A 356 -1.54 9.75 19.69
N GLU A 357 -1.47 9.39 18.42
CA GLU A 357 -2.10 10.11 17.30
C GLU A 357 -3.12 9.22 16.57
N THR A 358 -3.91 9.83 15.69
CA THR A 358 -4.79 9.10 14.77
C THR A 358 -3.95 8.63 13.58
N PRO A 359 -3.91 7.31 13.28
CA PRO A 359 -3.13 6.79 12.15
C PRO A 359 -3.48 7.50 10.83
N ASP A 360 -2.46 7.86 10.06
CA ASP A 360 -2.58 8.58 8.79
C ASP A 360 -1.78 7.86 7.70
N PRO A 361 -2.42 7.38 6.61
CA PRO A 361 -1.74 6.67 5.54
C PRO A 361 -1.02 7.60 4.55
N SER A 362 -1.10 8.93 4.67
CA SER A 362 -0.62 9.89 3.68
C SER A 362 0.83 9.68 3.25
N TYR A 363 1.70 9.39 4.22
CA TYR A 363 3.11 9.10 3.97
C TYR A 363 3.29 7.83 3.11
N THR A 364 2.61 6.75 3.48
CA THR A 364 2.66 5.47 2.78
C THR A 364 2.05 5.55 1.39
N ILE A 365 0.90 6.23 1.26
CA ILE A 365 0.22 6.46 -0.02
C ILE A 365 1.16 7.18 -0.99
N ARG A 366 1.90 8.20 -0.52
CA ARG A 366 2.87 8.93 -1.35
C ARG A 366 3.93 8.01 -1.94
N LEU A 367 4.52 7.10 -1.15
CA LEU A 367 5.51 6.16 -1.67
C LEU A 367 4.93 5.21 -2.73
N ALA A 368 3.70 4.73 -2.51
CA ALA A 368 3.03 3.89 -3.49
C ALA A 368 2.78 4.65 -4.81
N ILE A 369 2.29 5.89 -4.73
CA ILE A 369 2.06 6.74 -5.90
C ILE A 369 3.37 7.00 -6.65
N ASP A 370 4.45 7.33 -5.93
CA ASP A 370 5.73 7.64 -6.56
C ASP A 370 6.31 6.44 -7.31
N TYR A 371 6.20 5.23 -6.73
CA TYR A 371 6.53 4.00 -7.43
C TYR A 371 5.68 3.79 -8.68
N LEU A 372 4.34 3.93 -8.56
CA LEU A 372 3.44 3.67 -9.69
C LEU A 372 3.62 4.68 -10.83
N ARG A 373 3.87 5.95 -10.50
CA ARG A 373 4.23 6.98 -11.50
C ARG A 373 5.56 6.68 -12.17
N HIS A 374 6.57 6.28 -11.41
CA HIS A 374 7.86 5.90 -11.98
C HIS A 374 7.77 4.66 -12.87
N SER A 375 6.88 3.71 -12.54
CA SER A 375 6.61 2.55 -13.38
C SER A 375 5.86 2.88 -14.69
N GLN A 376 5.48 4.15 -14.89
CA GLN A 376 4.71 4.62 -16.04
C GLN A 376 3.44 3.80 -16.27
N LEU A 377 2.71 3.50 -15.20
CA LEU A 377 1.52 2.65 -15.23
C LEU A 377 0.53 3.12 -16.32
N PRO A 378 0.28 2.32 -17.37
CA PRO A 378 -0.67 2.69 -18.40
C PRO A 378 -2.10 2.79 -17.84
N ARG A 379 -2.91 3.70 -18.38
CA ARG A 379 -4.31 3.91 -17.94
C ARG A 379 -5.14 2.63 -17.96
N TYR A 380 -4.94 1.81 -18.99
CA TYR A 380 -5.61 0.51 -19.11
C TYR A 380 -5.29 -0.42 -17.93
N TYR A 381 -4.01 -0.56 -17.56
CA TYR A 381 -3.58 -1.36 -16.40
C TYR A 381 -4.04 -0.76 -15.08
N PHE A 382 -4.06 0.57 -14.96
CA PHE A 382 -4.67 1.23 -13.81
C PHE A 382 -6.17 0.90 -13.69
N TYR A 383 -6.91 0.97 -14.79
CA TYR A 383 -8.35 0.70 -14.81
C TYR A 383 -8.67 -0.76 -14.47
N GLN A 384 -7.84 -1.70 -14.93
CA GLN A 384 -7.94 -3.14 -14.61
C GLN A 384 -7.91 -3.43 -13.11
N VAL A 385 -7.21 -2.61 -12.30
CA VAL A 385 -7.18 -2.79 -10.85
C VAL A 385 -8.18 -1.88 -10.12
N TRP A 386 -8.37 -0.65 -10.60
CA TRP A 386 -9.22 0.33 -9.93
C TRP A 386 -10.69 -0.08 -9.94
N LYS A 387 -11.20 -0.53 -11.09
CA LYS A 387 -12.59 -0.95 -11.25
C LYS A 387 -12.97 -2.12 -10.33
N PRO A 388 -12.29 -3.28 -10.33
CA PRO A 388 -12.66 -4.39 -9.45
C PRO A 388 -12.59 -4.06 -7.96
N LEU A 389 -11.61 -3.26 -7.52
CA LEU A 389 -11.49 -2.84 -6.13
C LEU A 389 -12.68 -1.97 -5.69
N GLN A 390 -13.10 -1.01 -6.52
CA GLN A 390 -14.24 -0.16 -6.22
C GLN A 390 -15.58 -0.94 -6.25
N LEU A 391 -15.72 -1.90 -7.16
CA LEU A 391 -16.88 -2.80 -7.19
C LEU A 391 -17.01 -3.62 -5.90
N ALA A 392 -15.89 -4.15 -5.40
CA ALA A 392 -15.84 -4.88 -4.15
C ALA A 392 -16.16 -3.95 -2.96
N ALA A 393 -15.54 -2.76 -2.91
CA ALA A 393 -15.79 -1.75 -1.89
C ALA A 393 -17.28 -1.35 -1.80
N ALA A 394 -17.93 -1.08 -2.93
CA ALA A 394 -19.35 -0.73 -2.96
C ALA A 394 -20.26 -1.86 -2.44
N SER A 395 -19.99 -3.10 -2.85
CA SER A 395 -20.73 -4.27 -2.38
C SER A 395 -20.59 -4.43 -0.85
N LEU A 396 -19.35 -4.39 -0.35
CA LEU A 396 -19.06 -4.54 1.07
C LEU A 396 -19.60 -3.37 1.90
N ALA A 397 -19.57 -2.15 1.36
CA ALA A 397 -20.14 -0.98 2.03
C ALA A 397 -21.65 -1.14 2.28
N ALA A 398 -22.38 -1.72 1.32
CA ALA A 398 -23.79 -2.06 1.52
C ALA A 398 -23.99 -3.15 2.58
N GLN A 399 -23.08 -4.13 2.67
CA GLN A 399 -23.16 -5.22 3.67
C GLN A 399 -22.87 -4.72 5.10
N HIS A 400 -21.88 -3.85 5.26
CA HIS A 400 -21.37 -3.42 6.57
C HIS A 400 -21.85 -2.02 7.00
N LEU A 401 -22.86 -1.45 6.33
CA LEU A 401 -23.28 -0.07 6.57
C LEU A 401 -23.82 0.17 7.98
N GLU A 402 -23.06 0.84 8.84
CA GLU A 402 -23.48 1.26 10.18
C GLU A 402 -24.27 2.60 10.18
N PRO A 403 -25.06 2.91 11.25
CA PRO A 403 -25.86 4.14 11.32
C PRO A 403 -25.07 5.44 11.07
N GLY A 404 -23.86 5.57 11.63
CA GLY A 404 -22.99 6.73 11.41
C GLY A 404 -22.50 6.84 9.96
N GLY A 405 -22.34 5.71 9.27
CA GLY A 405 -21.94 5.66 7.87
C GLY A 405 -23.00 6.22 6.93
N ARG A 406 -24.29 6.05 7.25
CA ARG A 406 -25.41 6.60 6.47
C ARG A 406 -25.34 8.12 6.34
N VAL A 407 -25.17 8.80 7.48
CA VAL A 407 -25.08 10.26 7.55
C VAL A 407 -23.87 10.76 6.76
N ARG A 408 -22.72 10.11 6.95
CA ARG A 408 -21.49 10.46 6.24
C ARG A 408 -21.66 10.32 4.72
N LEU A 409 -22.21 9.21 4.24
CA LEU A 409 -22.36 8.96 2.80
C LEU A 409 -23.33 9.97 2.16
N GLN A 410 -24.42 10.31 2.84
CA GLN A 410 -25.36 11.35 2.39
C GLN A 410 -24.70 12.74 2.33
N GLN A 411 -23.89 13.11 3.34
CA GLN A 411 -23.18 14.38 3.36
C GLN A 411 -22.16 14.49 2.22
N VAL A 412 -21.41 13.41 1.95
CA VAL A 412 -20.43 13.39 0.86
C VAL A 412 -21.11 13.44 -0.51
N LEU A 413 -22.21 12.70 -0.70
CA LEU A 413 -23.01 12.78 -1.93
C LEU A 413 -23.53 14.20 -2.18
N LEU A 414 -24.09 14.86 -1.15
CA LEU A 414 -24.61 16.22 -1.27
C LEU A 414 -23.51 17.21 -1.70
N ARG A 415 -22.31 17.08 -1.13
CA ARG A 415 -21.14 17.88 -1.53
C ARG A 415 -20.73 17.60 -2.98
N ALA A 416 -20.70 16.33 -3.39
CA ALA A 416 -20.35 15.95 -4.76
C ALA A 416 -21.39 16.48 -5.78
N GLN A 417 -22.67 16.48 -5.44
CA GLN A 417 -23.75 17.02 -6.29
C GLN A 417 -23.71 18.55 -6.41
N GLY A 418 -23.29 19.24 -5.34
CA GLY A 418 -23.13 20.71 -5.34
C GLY A 418 -21.85 21.22 -5.98
N ALA A 419 -20.91 20.34 -6.34
CA ALA A 419 -19.64 20.71 -6.95
C ALA A 419 -19.83 21.22 -8.39
N GLY A 420 -19.12 22.30 -8.74
CA GLY A 420 -19.05 22.78 -10.13
C GLY A 420 -18.26 21.81 -11.03
N PRO A 421 -18.27 22.00 -12.36
CA PRO A 421 -17.57 21.12 -13.31
C PRO A 421 -16.09 20.90 -12.99
N ALA A 422 -15.39 21.95 -12.50
CA ALA A 422 -13.98 21.87 -12.11
C ALA A 422 -13.72 21.03 -10.85
N GLU A 423 -14.72 20.88 -9.98
CA GLU A 423 -14.62 20.18 -8.69
C GLU A 423 -15.29 18.80 -8.72
N CYS A 424 -16.01 18.47 -9.81
CA CYS A 424 -16.78 17.23 -9.96
C CYS A 424 -15.94 15.96 -9.70
N LEU A 425 -14.70 15.93 -10.21
CA LEU A 425 -13.78 14.80 -10.01
C LEU A 425 -13.29 14.69 -8.57
N ALA A 426 -13.00 15.83 -7.93
CA ALA A 426 -12.62 15.85 -6.53
C ALA A 426 -13.77 15.39 -5.61
N GLY A 427 -15.01 15.83 -5.90
CA GLY A 427 -16.20 15.37 -5.19
C GLY A 427 -16.46 13.88 -5.38
N THR A 428 -16.30 13.39 -6.60
CA THR A 428 -16.39 11.96 -6.93
C THR A 428 -15.36 11.13 -6.18
N ARG A 429 -14.11 11.57 -6.15
CA ARG A 429 -13.04 10.91 -5.38
C ARG A 429 -13.41 10.85 -3.90
N GLN A 430 -13.91 11.94 -3.32
CA GLN A 430 -14.34 11.92 -1.91
C GLN A 430 -15.44 10.90 -1.65
N LEU A 431 -16.37 10.73 -2.59
CA LEU A 431 -17.42 9.72 -2.51
C LEU A 431 -16.84 8.29 -2.57
N ASP A 432 -15.96 8.01 -3.52
CA ASP A 432 -15.31 6.69 -3.66
C ASP A 432 -14.51 6.32 -2.40
N LEU A 433 -13.79 7.28 -1.81
CA LEU A 433 -13.06 7.08 -0.55
C LEU A 433 -14.02 6.80 0.61
N ALA A 434 -15.13 7.54 0.71
CA ALA A 434 -16.13 7.29 1.74
C ALA A 434 -16.76 5.89 1.59
N ILE A 435 -17.04 5.44 0.37
CA ILE A 435 -17.53 4.08 0.10
C ILE A 435 -16.49 3.04 0.52
N ALA A 436 -15.22 3.23 0.16
CA ALA A 436 -14.15 2.32 0.51
C ALA A 436 -13.92 2.23 2.03
N GLU A 437 -13.98 3.34 2.76
CA GLU A 437 -13.89 3.32 4.22
C GLU A 437 -15.11 2.65 4.89
N LEU A 438 -16.29 2.76 4.27
CA LEU A 438 -17.52 2.09 4.74
C LEU A 438 -17.57 0.60 4.37
N SER A 439 -16.64 0.10 3.56
CA SER A 439 -16.58 -1.30 3.16
C SER A 439 -16.31 -2.25 4.35
N GLY A 440 -15.89 -1.73 5.50
CA GLY A 440 -15.46 -2.54 6.63
C GLY A 440 -14.16 -3.32 6.38
N ASN A 441 -13.43 -2.98 5.31
CA ASN A 441 -12.14 -3.59 4.97
C ASN A 441 -11.07 -2.52 4.82
N ARG A 442 -10.26 -2.35 5.87
CA ARG A 442 -9.21 -1.31 5.93
C ARG A 442 -8.10 -1.50 4.89
N ALA A 443 -7.85 -2.72 4.43
CA ALA A 443 -6.91 -2.96 3.35
C ALA A 443 -7.44 -2.45 2.01
N LEU A 444 -8.71 -2.77 1.69
CA LEU A 444 -9.37 -2.25 0.48
C LEU A 444 -9.49 -0.72 0.52
N ALA A 445 -9.79 -0.13 1.68
CA ALA A 445 -9.79 1.32 1.87
C ALA A 445 -8.41 1.92 1.56
N LEU A 446 -7.33 1.38 2.13
CA LEU A 446 -5.96 1.86 1.87
C LEU A 446 -5.61 1.82 0.38
N PHE A 447 -5.87 0.70 -0.30
CA PHE A 447 -5.56 0.59 -1.73
C PHE A 447 -6.46 1.49 -2.59
N SER A 448 -7.73 1.69 -2.19
CA SER A 448 -8.62 2.65 -2.83
C SER A 448 -8.12 4.08 -2.68
N HIS A 449 -7.49 4.43 -1.54
CA HIS A 449 -6.85 5.72 -1.35
C HIS A 449 -5.64 5.90 -2.27
N VAL A 450 -4.79 4.88 -2.39
CA VAL A 450 -3.64 4.88 -3.32
C VAL A 450 -4.11 5.08 -4.76
N LEU A 451 -5.07 4.27 -5.22
CA LEU A 451 -5.55 4.32 -6.60
C LEU A 451 -6.34 5.59 -6.90
N GLY A 452 -7.18 6.05 -5.97
CA GLY A 452 -7.92 7.30 -6.11
C GLY A 452 -7.03 8.54 -6.19
N ALA A 453 -5.92 8.56 -5.43
CA ALA A 453 -4.93 9.63 -5.52
C ALA A 453 -4.04 9.50 -6.78
N LEU A 454 -3.77 8.28 -7.25
CA LEU A 454 -3.09 8.07 -8.54
C LEU A 454 -3.97 8.50 -9.73
N ALA A 455 -5.29 8.33 -9.62
CA ALA A 455 -6.25 8.74 -10.65
C ALA A 455 -6.07 10.21 -11.06
N GLU A 456 -5.78 11.09 -10.09
CA GLU A 456 -5.54 12.53 -10.31
C GLU A 456 -4.30 12.82 -11.17
N SER A 457 -3.36 11.88 -11.29
CA SER A 457 -2.19 12.06 -12.16
C SER A 457 -2.44 11.72 -13.63
N TYR A 458 -3.58 11.12 -13.97
CA TYR A 458 -3.94 10.92 -15.37
C TYR A 458 -4.62 12.18 -15.90
N PRO A 459 -4.07 12.82 -16.94
CA PRO A 459 -4.66 14.02 -17.50
C PRO A 459 -6.04 13.71 -18.06
N SER A 460 -7.07 14.09 -17.33
CA SER A 460 -8.45 14.03 -17.74
C SER A 460 -8.98 15.45 -17.64
N GLY A 461 -9.29 16.06 -18.78
CA GLY A 461 -10.05 17.32 -18.78
C GLY A 461 -11.41 17.08 -18.11
N PRO A 462 -12.16 18.12 -17.72
CA PRO A 462 -13.46 17.93 -17.10
C PRO A 462 -14.35 17.03 -17.98
N PRO A 463 -15.16 16.14 -17.38
CA PRO A 463 -16.08 15.32 -18.15
C PRO A 463 -17.05 16.23 -18.93
N PRO A 464 -17.46 15.86 -20.16
CA PRO A 464 -18.49 16.58 -20.88
C PRO A 464 -19.77 16.69 -20.04
N ASP A 465 -20.53 17.78 -20.17
CA ASP A 465 -21.75 18.01 -19.37
C ASP A 465 -22.75 16.84 -19.49
N SER A 466 -22.89 16.28 -20.69
CA SER A 466 -23.74 15.10 -20.97
C SER A 466 -23.34 13.84 -20.19
N VAL A 467 -22.07 13.75 -19.77
CA VAL A 467 -21.53 12.67 -18.93
C VAL A 467 -21.65 13.07 -17.45
N ALA A 468 -21.37 14.32 -17.10
CA ALA A 468 -21.44 14.82 -15.73
C ALA A 468 -22.82 14.61 -15.07
N ASP A 469 -23.92 14.90 -15.79
CA ASP A 469 -25.28 14.65 -15.29
C ASP A 469 -25.54 13.16 -15.03
N LYS A 470 -25.17 12.30 -15.99
CA LYS A 470 -25.30 10.85 -15.86
C LYS A 470 -24.46 10.29 -14.71
N LEU A 471 -23.28 10.86 -14.48
CA LEU A 471 -22.42 10.48 -13.34
C LEU A 471 -23.08 10.84 -12.02
N ARG A 472 -23.65 12.04 -11.89
CA ARG A 472 -24.38 12.47 -10.68
C ARG A 472 -25.57 11.55 -10.39
N ASP A 473 -26.36 11.23 -11.40
CA ASP A 473 -27.50 10.31 -11.27
C ASP A 473 -27.04 8.90 -10.89
N CYS A 474 -25.97 8.41 -11.53
CA CYS A 474 -25.40 7.09 -11.25
C CYS A 474 -24.86 7.00 -9.81
N GLN A 475 -24.17 8.03 -9.34
CA GLN A 475 -23.68 8.13 -7.96
C GLN A 475 -24.82 8.18 -6.95
N ALA A 476 -25.89 8.93 -7.24
CA ALA A 476 -27.08 8.96 -6.39
C ALA A 476 -27.72 7.56 -6.27
N GLN A 477 -27.90 6.85 -7.40
CA GLN A 477 -28.43 5.48 -7.41
C GLN A 477 -27.53 4.49 -6.66
N LEU A 478 -26.21 4.60 -6.83
CA LEU A 478 -25.22 3.81 -6.10
C LEU A 478 -25.34 4.02 -4.59
N VAL A 479 -25.38 5.28 -4.14
CA VAL A 479 -25.54 5.61 -2.71
C VAL A 479 -26.87 5.09 -2.18
N GLN A 480 -27.98 5.23 -2.93
CA GLN A 480 -29.26 4.68 -2.51
C GLN A 480 -29.22 3.15 -2.34
N ALA A 481 -28.54 2.44 -3.24
CA ALA A 481 -28.36 0.99 -3.12
C ALA A 481 -27.55 0.60 -1.86
N ILE A 482 -26.50 1.37 -1.54
CA ILE A 482 -25.72 1.19 -0.31
C ILE A 482 -26.60 1.46 0.92
N LEU A 483 -27.35 2.57 0.94
CA LEU A 483 -28.26 2.93 2.04
C LEU A 483 -29.36 1.90 2.26
N ALA A 484 -29.86 1.29 1.18
CA ALA A 484 -30.80 0.18 1.19
C ALA A 484 -30.18 -1.16 1.63
N ARG A 485 -28.86 -1.21 1.84
CA ARG A 485 -28.09 -2.43 2.13
C ARG A 485 -28.32 -3.53 1.08
N ASP A 486 -28.33 -3.16 -0.21
CA ASP A 486 -28.37 -4.10 -1.34
C ASP A 486 -26.97 -4.19 -2.00
N PRO A 487 -26.17 -5.22 -1.67
CA PRO A 487 -24.80 -5.35 -2.19
C PRO A 487 -24.76 -5.57 -3.71
N SER A 488 -25.75 -6.29 -4.23
CA SER A 488 -25.81 -6.60 -5.66
C SER A 488 -26.13 -5.35 -6.48
N LEU A 489 -27.10 -4.55 -6.03
CA LEU A 489 -27.43 -3.29 -6.67
C LEU A 489 -26.32 -2.25 -6.51
N ALA A 490 -25.66 -2.18 -5.34
CA ALA A 490 -24.50 -1.31 -5.12
C ALA A 490 -23.35 -1.66 -6.08
N ARG A 491 -23.00 -2.94 -6.20
CA ARG A 491 -21.99 -3.41 -7.15
C ARG A 491 -22.36 -3.05 -8.60
N ARG A 492 -23.62 -3.23 -9.01
CA ARG A 492 -24.09 -2.84 -10.36
C ARG A 492 -24.09 -1.32 -10.56
N GLY A 493 -24.42 -0.54 -9.54
CA GLY A 493 -24.34 0.92 -9.57
C GLY A 493 -22.91 1.40 -9.82
N MET A 494 -21.96 0.83 -9.07
CA MET A 494 -20.54 1.13 -9.26
C MET A 494 -20.03 0.67 -10.64
N LEU A 495 -20.50 -0.47 -11.16
CA LEU A 495 -20.16 -0.92 -12.51
C LEU A 495 -20.63 0.07 -13.59
N ARG A 496 -21.86 0.58 -13.46
CA ARG A 496 -22.40 1.59 -14.38
C ARG A 496 -21.60 2.89 -14.32
N TYR A 497 -21.18 3.31 -13.13
CA TYR A 497 -20.29 4.47 -12.96
C TYR A 497 -18.98 4.27 -13.74
N PHE A 498 -18.34 3.10 -13.56
CA PHE A 498 -17.11 2.77 -14.29
C PHE A 498 -17.32 2.74 -15.81
N GLN A 499 -18.41 2.14 -16.30
CA GLN A 499 -18.75 2.14 -17.73
C GLN A 499 -18.94 3.56 -18.32
N LEU A 500 -19.49 4.50 -17.54
CA LEU A 500 -19.66 5.89 -17.96
C LEU A 500 -18.33 6.63 -18.07
N ILE A 501 -17.40 6.37 -17.15
CA ILE A 501 -16.07 6.99 -17.19
C ILE A 501 -15.12 6.25 -18.14
N GLU A 502 -15.39 5.02 -18.54
CA GLU A 502 -14.50 4.20 -19.39
C GLU A 502 -14.18 4.90 -20.72
N GLY A 503 -15.17 5.49 -21.39
CA GLY A 503 -14.93 6.22 -22.66
C GLY A 503 -14.21 7.56 -22.49
N TRP A 504 -14.25 8.17 -21.29
CA TRP A 504 -13.62 9.46 -21.02
C TRP A 504 -12.24 9.33 -20.35
N PHE A 505 -12.05 8.31 -19.52
CA PHE A 505 -10.88 8.06 -18.70
C PHE A 505 -10.05 6.86 -19.21
N GLY A 506 -10.69 5.88 -19.84
CA GLY A 506 -10.16 4.53 -20.08
C GLY A 506 -9.41 4.28 -21.40
N GLU A 507 -9.50 5.15 -22.42
CA GLU A 507 -8.81 4.90 -23.70
C GLU A 507 -7.58 5.79 -23.96
N THR A 508 -6.44 5.13 -24.15
CA THR A 508 -5.55 5.33 -25.31
C THR A 508 -5.23 3.92 -25.82
N PRO A 509 -5.40 3.60 -27.12
CA PRO A 509 -5.24 2.24 -27.62
C PRO A 509 -3.83 1.68 -27.41
N LEU A 510 -3.72 0.35 -27.36
CA LEU A 510 -2.47 -0.41 -27.39
C LEU A 510 -1.69 -0.27 -28.71
N ASP A 511 -2.22 0.44 -29.71
CA ASP A 511 -1.56 0.72 -30.98
C ASP A 511 -1.53 2.24 -31.23
N GLY A 512 -0.36 2.88 -31.02
CA GLY A 512 -0.23 4.32 -31.24
C GLY A 512 1.08 5.00 -30.84
N TRP A 513 2.17 4.26 -30.64
CA TRP A 513 3.52 4.83 -30.52
C TRP A 513 4.35 4.44 -31.75
N ALA A 514 3.95 4.97 -32.90
CA ALA A 514 4.78 5.07 -34.09
C ALA A 514 4.31 6.28 -34.91
N GLU A 515 4.69 7.48 -34.47
CA GLU A 515 5.19 8.56 -35.33
C GLU A 515 6.35 9.27 -34.63
#